data_AF-A0A9K3PBT3-F1
#
_entry.id   AF-A0A9K3PBT3-F1
#
_cell.length_a   1.000
_cell.length_b   1.000
_cell.length_c   1.000
_cell.angle_alpha   90.00
_cell.angle_beta   90.00
_cell.angle_gamma   90.00
#
_symmetry.space_group_name_H-M   'P 1'
#
loop_
_entity.id
_entity.type
_entity.pdbx_description
1 polymer ?
#
loop_
_entity_poly.entity_id
_entity_poly.type
_entity_poly.pdbx_seq_one_letter_code
_entity_poly.pdbx_strand_id
1 'polypeptide(L)'
;MCGMFYETAQFNQDIGRWDVSKVWTMAQMFAYAKKFNQDITQWDVSNVIVMNGIFEGADAFHQDIRQWDASSVMDGPVCLWSDRTIFVLSSLEE
;
A
#
# COMPACT_ATOMS: atom_id res chain seq x y z
N MET A 1 -12.92 -1.14 3.80
CA MET A 1 -12.59 -0.11 2.79
C MET A 1 -11.40 0.69 3.32
N CYS A 2 -10.23 0.60 2.69
CA CYS A 2 -9.02 1.24 3.24
C CYS A 2 -8.17 2.03 2.23
N GLY A 3 -8.62 2.26 0.99
CA GLY A 3 -7.83 2.94 -0.05
C GLY A 3 -8.31 4.36 -0.39
N MET A 4 -7.39 5.30 -0.56
CA MET A 4 -7.70 6.70 -0.92
C MET A 4 -8.16 6.87 -2.38
N PHE A 5 -7.68 6.04 -3.31
CA PHE A 5 -8.02 6.09 -4.74
C PHE A 5 -8.78 4.85 -5.24
N TYR A 6 -9.47 4.16 -4.32
CA TYR A 6 -10.33 3.02 -4.63
C TYR A 6 -11.39 3.39 -5.68
N GLU A 7 -11.50 2.60 -6.75
CA GLU A 7 -12.43 2.80 -7.89
C GLU A 7 -12.26 4.10 -8.68
N THR A 8 -11.13 4.78 -8.56
CA THR A 8 -10.85 5.98 -9.36
C THR A 8 -10.33 5.62 -10.75
N ALA A 9 -11.18 5.02 -11.58
CA ALA A 9 -10.79 4.48 -12.89
C ALA A 9 -10.12 5.49 -13.85
N GLN A 10 -10.32 6.81 -13.65
CA GLN A 10 -9.73 7.88 -14.46
C GLN A 10 -8.49 8.53 -13.82
N PHE A 11 -8.12 8.14 -12.60
CA PHE A 11 -7.00 8.76 -11.89
C PHE A 11 -5.66 8.34 -12.53
N ASN A 12 -4.90 9.33 -13.00
CA ASN A 12 -3.59 9.16 -13.64
C ASN A 12 -2.74 10.43 -13.47
N GLN A 13 -2.84 11.07 -12.31
CA GLN A 13 -2.06 12.28 -12.00
C GLN A 13 -0.68 11.89 -11.49
N ASP A 14 0.36 12.66 -11.83
CA ASP A 14 1.72 12.44 -11.34
C ASP A 14 1.76 12.55 -9.80
N ILE A 15 2.06 11.42 -9.16
CA ILE A 15 2.23 11.27 -7.72
C ILE A 15 3.61 10.71 -7.36
N GLY A 16 4.54 10.65 -8.31
CA GLY A 16 5.87 10.07 -8.06
C GLY A 16 6.67 10.81 -6.98
N ARG A 17 6.32 12.08 -6.72
CA ARG A 17 6.94 12.93 -5.68
C ARG A 17 6.23 12.90 -4.33
N TRP A 18 5.23 12.05 -4.15
CA TRP A 18 4.55 11.94 -2.86
C TRP A 18 5.45 11.32 -1.81
N ASP A 19 5.48 11.93 -0.63
CA ASP A 19 6.16 11.37 0.54
C ASP A 19 5.22 10.36 1.23
N VAL A 20 5.48 9.07 0.98
CA VAL A 20 4.76 7.96 1.63
C VAL A 20 5.57 7.31 2.76
N SER A 21 6.70 7.91 3.16
CA SER A 21 7.58 7.35 4.21
C SER A 21 6.90 7.18 5.57
N LYS A 22 5.80 7.92 5.82
CA LYS A 22 5.00 7.85 7.05
C LYS A 22 3.70 7.08 6.89
N VAL A 23 3.48 6.44 5.75
CA VAL A 23 2.27 5.67 5.48
C VAL A 23 2.48 4.25 5.97
N TRP A 24 1.58 3.78 6.84
CA TRP A 24 1.62 2.42 7.38
C TRP A 24 0.72 1.45 6.60
N THR A 25 -0.33 1.96 5.97
CA THR A 25 -1.31 1.14 5.22
C THR A 25 -1.55 1.74 3.85
N MET A 26 -1.38 0.91 2.82
CA MET A 26 -1.68 1.23 1.42
C MET A 26 -2.74 0.29 0.85
N ALA A 27 -3.46 -0.45 1.69
CA ALA A 27 -4.44 -1.44 1.27
C ALA A 27 -5.44 -0.87 0.26
N GLN A 28 -5.56 -1.51 -0.90
CA GLN A 28 -6.47 -1.12 -1.99
C GLN A 28 -6.33 0.34 -2.46
N MET A 29 -5.16 0.97 -2.26
CA MET A 29 -4.97 2.39 -2.55
C MET A 29 -5.29 2.74 -4.00
N PHE A 30 -4.89 1.91 -4.98
CA PHE A 30 -5.18 2.07 -6.41
C PHE A 30 -6.06 0.95 -6.98
N ALA A 31 -6.80 0.25 -6.13
CA ALA A 31 -7.69 -0.80 -6.60
C ALA A 31 -8.72 -0.22 -7.57
N TYR A 32 -8.87 -0.87 -8.73
CA TYR A 32 -9.71 -0.49 -9.86
C TYR A 32 -9.36 0.87 -10.50
N ALA A 33 -8.17 1.42 -10.25
CA ALA A 33 -7.65 2.59 -10.94
C ALA A 33 -7.13 2.21 -12.34
N LYS A 34 -8.05 1.83 -13.24
CA LYS A 34 -7.75 1.22 -14.56
C LYS A 34 -6.79 2.01 -15.45
N LYS A 35 -6.74 3.34 -15.33
CA LYS A 35 -5.87 4.22 -16.13
C LYS A 35 -4.57 4.62 -15.44
N PHE A 36 -4.35 4.22 -14.20
CA PHE A 36 -3.16 4.62 -13.45
C PHE A 36 -1.91 3.96 -14.02
N ASN A 37 -0.95 4.76 -14.48
CA ASN A 37 0.35 4.29 -15.01
C ASN A 37 1.46 5.31 -14.75
N GLN A 38 1.47 5.91 -13.55
CA GLN A 38 2.49 6.88 -13.16
C GLN A 38 3.69 6.17 -12.52
N ASP A 39 4.87 6.78 -12.67
CA ASP A 39 6.09 6.30 -12.03
C ASP A 39 6.01 6.57 -10.52
N ILE A 40 6.04 5.48 -9.75
CA ILE A 40 6.04 5.45 -8.29
C ILE A 40 7.23 4.67 -7.75
N THR A 41 8.23 4.43 -8.59
CA THR A 41 9.44 3.69 -8.21
C THR A 41 10.12 4.36 -7.01
N GLN A 42 10.15 5.70 -6.97
CA GLN A 42 10.81 6.51 -5.94
C GLN A 42 10.12 6.53 -4.56
N TRP A 43 8.99 5.83 -4.40
CA TRP A 43 8.28 5.78 -3.13
C TRP A 43 9.03 4.95 -2.08
N ASP A 44 9.21 5.53 -0.90
CA ASP A 44 9.74 4.83 0.27
C ASP A 44 8.60 4.13 1.01
N VAL A 45 8.47 2.83 0.77
CA VAL A 45 7.44 1.98 1.39
C VAL A 45 7.98 1.14 2.56
N SER A 46 9.18 1.44 3.05
CA SER A 46 9.84 0.67 4.13
C SER A 46 9.02 0.62 5.43
N ASN A 47 8.18 1.62 5.68
CA ASN A 47 7.31 1.70 6.86
C ASN A 47 5.90 1.15 6.63
N VAL A 48 5.58 0.71 5.40
CA VAL A 48 4.26 0.20 5.04
C VAL A 48 4.15 -1.24 5.51
N ILE A 49 3.13 -1.50 6.34
CA ILE A 49 2.85 -2.80 6.94
C ILE A 49 1.79 -3.54 6.13
N VAL A 50 0.84 -2.82 5.51
CA VAL A 50 -0.28 -3.42 4.77
C VAL A 50 -0.27 -2.97 3.30
N MET A 51 -0.04 -3.92 2.40
CA MET A 51 0.01 -3.70 0.94
C MET A 51 -1.04 -4.49 0.14
N ASN A 52 -2.08 -4.99 0.81
CA ASN A 52 -3.07 -5.86 0.18
C ASN A 52 -3.83 -5.17 -0.95
N GLY A 53 -3.81 -5.77 -2.14
CA GLY A 53 -4.63 -5.34 -3.28
C GLY A 53 -4.37 -3.90 -3.77
N ILE A 54 -3.19 -3.31 -3.53
CA ILE A 54 -2.87 -1.92 -3.96
C ILE A 54 -3.26 -1.69 -5.43
N PHE A 55 -2.92 -2.63 -6.30
CA PHE A 55 -3.13 -2.55 -7.75
C PHE A 55 -4.19 -3.54 -8.26
N GLU A 56 -5.08 -4.01 -7.38
CA GLU A 56 -6.14 -4.95 -7.78
C GLU A 56 -7.01 -4.32 -8.89
N GLY A 57 -7.01 -4.89 -10.10
CA GLY A 57 -7.77 -4.33 -11.23
C GLY A 57 -7.22 -3.02 -11.80
N ALA A 58 -5.95 -2.68 -11.53
CA ALA A 58 -5.25 -1.56 -12.18
C ALA A 58 -4.62 -2.01 -13.52
N ASP A 59 -5.46 -2.14 -14.56
CA ASP A 59 -5.08 -2.75 -15.84
C ASP A 59 -3.92 -2.05 -16.59
N ALA A 60 -3.74 -0.73 -16.40
CA ALA A 60 -2.70 0.04 -17.09
C ALA A 60 -1.34 0.07 -16.37
N PHE A 61 -1.26 -0.39 -15.12
CA PHE A 61 -0.05 -0.26 -14.31
C PHE A 61 0.99 -1.35 -14.66
N HIS A 62 2.12 -0.95 -15.25
CA HIS A 62 3.18 -1.86 -15.72
C HIS A 62 4.59 -1.42 -15.29
N GLN A 63 4.70 -0.60 -14.23
CA GLN A 63 5.99 -0.10 -13.75
C GLN A 63 6.75 -1.17 -12.94
N ASP A 64 8.08 -1.16 -13.00
CA ASP A 64 8.90 -2.06 -12.18
C ASP A 64 9.03 -1.51 -10.75
N ILE A 65 8.37 -2.17 -9.80
CA ILE A 65 8.39 -1.82 -8.37
C ILE A 65 9.26 -2.76 -7.54
N ARG A 66 10.19 -3.52 -8.15
CA ARG A 66 11.09 -4.44 -7.43
C ARG A 66 11.99 -3.77 -6.40
N GLN A 67 12.22 -2.46 -6.52
CA GLN A 67 13.03 -1.70 -5.57
C GLN A 67 12.28 -1.32 -4.29
N TRP A 68 10.98 -1.59 -4.21
CA TRP A 68 10.21 -1.37 -3.01
C TRP A 68 10.62 -2.35 -1.92
N ASP A 69 11.12 -1.82 -0.80
CA ASP A 69 11.44 -2.62 0.38
C ASP A 69 10.16 -2.90 1.18
N ALA A 70 9.57 -4.07 0.92
CA ALA A 70 8.39 -4.59 1.59
C ALA A 70 8.75 -5.47 2.81
N SER A 71 9.95 -5.33 3.39
CA SER A 71 10.40 -6.15 4.53
C SER A 71 9.53 -6.01 5.78
N SER A 72 8.86 -4.86 5.94
CA SER A 72 7.93 -4.59 7.04
C SER A 72 6.50 -5.06 6.78
N VAL A 73 6.20 -5.63 5.60
CA VAL A 73 4.85 -6.08 5.27
C VAL A 73 4.49 -7.31 6.09
N MET A 74 3.40 -7.21 6.84
CA MET A 74 2.81 -8.32 7.58
C MET A 74 1.53 -8.76 6.89
N ASP A 75 1.44 -10.04 6.52
CA ASP A 75 0.22 -10.70 6.07
C ASP A 75 -0.76 -10.86 7.24
N GLY A 76 -1.34 -9.74 7.66
CA GLY A 76 -2.36 -9.65 8.69
C GLY A 76 -3.68 -9.12 8.12
N PRO A 77 -4.82 -9.41 8.76
CA PRO A 77 -6.11 -8.92 8.28
C PRO A 77 -6.12 -7.39 8.18
N VAL A 78 -6.52 -6.91 6.99
CA VAL A 78 -6.49 -5.54 6.46
C VAL A 78 -7.00 -4.44 7.41
N CYS A 79 -7.77 -4.77 8.43
CA CYS A 79 -8.45 -3.80 9.31
C CYS A 79 -8.01 -3.81 10.79
N LEU A 80 -7.20 -4.77 11.26
CA LEU A 80 -6.79 -4.80 12.67
C LEU A 80 -5.59 -3.90 13.00
N TRP A 81 -4.93 -3.33 11.97
CA TRP A 81 -3.68 -2.59 12.08
C TRP A 81 -3.86 -1.07 11.86
N SER A 82 -5.10 -0.59 11.78
CA SER A 82 -5.42 0.85 11.68
C SER A 82 -5.14 1.61 12.98
N ASP A 83 -4.88 0.90 14.08
CA ASP A 83 -4.48 1.47 15.36
C ASP A 83 -3.00 1.18 15.60
N ARG A 84 -2.29 2.06 16.30
CA ARG A 84 -0.83 2.02 16.57
C ARG A 84 -0.36 0.82 17.41
N THR A 85 -1.16 -0.23 17.50
CA THR A 85 -0.96 -1.35 18.41
C THR A 85 -0.59 -2.57 17.59
N ILE A 86 0.70 -2.67 17.24
CA ILE A 86 1.33 -3.97 17.01
C ILE A 86 1.18 -4.72 18.35
N PHE A 87 0.17 -5.58 18.46
CA PHE A 87 0.18 -6.60 19.50
C PHE A 87 1.32 -7.56 19.15
N VAL A 88 2.47 -7.34 19.79
CA VAL A 88 3.50 -8.36 19.91
C VAL A 88 2.84 -9.52 20.66
N LEU A 89 2.25 -10.49 19.95
CA LEU A 89 1.93 -11.80 20.51
C LEU A 89 3.24 -12.58 20.68
N SER A 90 4.08 -12.13 21.60
CA SER A 90 5.17 -12.92 22.18
C SER A 90 5.41 -12.41 23.60
N SER A 91 4.53 -12.80 24.53
CA SER A 91 4.81 -13.04 25.95
C SER A 91 3.51 -13.03 26.74
N LEU A 92 2.84 -14.17 26.80
CA LEU A 92 2.06 -14.65 27.95
C LEU A 92 1.66 -16.11 27.69
N GLU A 93 2.66 -16.97 27.62
CA GLU A 93 2.52 -18.30 28.21
C GLU A 93 3.14 -18.21 29.60
N GLU A 94 2.28 -18.01 30.61
CA GLU A 94 2.40 -18.65 31.93
C GLU A 94 1.01 -19.18 32.30
#